data_AF-A0A914KU00-F1
#
_entry.id   AF-A0A914KU00-F1
#
_cell.length_a   1.000
_cell.length_b   1.000
_cell.length_c   1.000
_cell.angle_alpha   90.00
_cell.angle_beta   90.00
_cell.angle_gamma   90.00
#
_symmetry.space_group_name_H-M   'P 1'
#
loop_
_entity.id
_entity.type
_entity.pdbx_description
1 polymer ?
#
loop_
_entity_poly.entity_id
_entity_poly.type
_entity_poly.pdbx_seq_one_letter_code
_entity_poly.pdbx_strand_id
1 'polypeptide(L)'
;MFCYLFILLLNFTLNIEVFPQMVTIELVNNCSEPIWPAIKNDGPIPNNGGFGPLQPGQVQSISVPSNWKSARIWPRTGCGENMLCVTGSCGNVFFCLYSKY
;
A
#
# COMPACT_ATOMS: atom_id res chain seq x y z
N MET A 1 -43.61 22.91 9.47
CA MET A 1 -43.02 22.18 10.62
C MET A 1 -42.57 20.77 10.24
N PHE A 2 -43.47 19.87 9.80
CA PHE A 2 -43.14 18.47 9.45
C PHE A 2 -42.12 18.29 8.31
N CYS A 3 -42.11 19.19 7.32
CA CYS A 3 -41.16 19.13 6.20
C CYS A 3 -39.71 19.42 6.63
N TYR A 4 -39.51 20.33 7.60
CA TYR A 4 -38.18 20.69 8.11
C TYR A 4 -37.58 19.56 8.96
N LEU A 5 -38.43 18.84 9.70
CA LEU A 5 -38.04 17.65 10.45
C LEU A 5 -37.61 16.51 9.52
N PHE A 6 -38.31 16.32 8.40
CA PHE A 6 -37.94 15.32 7.39
C PHE A 6 -36.62 15.65 6.68
N ILE A 7 -36.39 16.94 6.38
CA ILE A 7 -35.12 17.44 5.82
C ILE A 7 -33.97 17.26 6.83
N LEU A 8 -34.17 17.55 8.12
CA LEU A 8 -33.17 17.33 9.16
C LEU A 8 -32.83 15.84 9.33
N LEU A 9 -33.83 14.95 9.27
CA LEU A 9 -33.64 13.49 9.36
C LEU A 9 -32.91 12.93 8.13
N LEU A 10 -33.16 13.44 6.92
CA LEU A 10 -32.45 13.09 5.69
C LEU A 10 -30.96 13.48 5.71
N ASN A 11 -30.62 14.61 6.36
CA ASN A 11 -29.23 15.02 6.54
C ASN A 11 -28.51 14.20 7.63
N PHE A 12 -29.25 13.68 8.61
CA PHE A 12 -28.69 12.89 9.71
C PHE A 12 -28.31 11.46 9.27
N THR A 13 -29.01 10.87 8.29
CA THR A 13 -28.73 9.52 7.79
C THR A 13 -27.58 9.42 6.77
N LEU A 14 -27.12 10.54 6.21
CA LEU A 14 -26.10 10.58 5.16
C LEU A 14 -24.64 10.62 5.67
N ASN A 15 -24.41 10.66 6.99
CA ASN A 15 -23.06 10.81 7.57
C ASN A 15 -22.51 9.52 8.21
N ILE A 16 -22.99 8.34 7.80
CA ILE A 16 -22.41 7.08 8.27
C ILE A 16 -21.06 6.88 7.57
N GLU A 17 -19.97 7.24 8.25
CA GLU A 17 -18.62 6.84 7.86
C GLU A 17 -18.46 5.33 8.04
N VAL A 18 -18.65 4.58 6.96
CA VAL A 18 -18.36 3.13 6.96
C VAL A 18 -16.86 2.95 6.86
N PHE A 19 -16.21 2.63 7.98
CA PHE A 19 -14.80 2.23 7.96
C PHE A 19 -14.67 0.90 7.20
N PRO A 20 -13.79 0.82 6.18
CA PRO A 20 -13.57 -0.43 5.49
C PRO A 20 -12.92 -1.44 6.45
N GLN A 21 -13.31 -2.71 6.33
CA GLN A 21 -12.62 -3.80 7.02
C GLN A 21 -11.15 -3.84 6.59
N MET A 22 -10.24 -4.31 7.45
CA MET A 22 -8.83 -4.44 7.10
C MET A 22 -8.55 -5.83 6.51
N VAL A 23 -7.67 -5.89 5.51
CA VAL A 23 -7.18 -7.10 4.86
C VAL A 23 -5.67 -7.16 5.05
N THR A 24 -5.17 -8.35 5.40
CA THR A 24 -3.73 -8.61 5.54
C THR A 24 -3.21 -9.22 4.25
N ILE A 25 -2.10 -8.67 3.73
CA ILE A 25 -1.36 -9.22 2.61
C ILE A 25 0.01 -9.63 3.13
N GLU A 26 0.38 -10.90 2.93
CA GLU A 26 1.68 -11.44 3.31
C GLU A 26 2.61 -11.50 2.10
N LEU A 27 3.78 -10.90 2.24
CA LEU A 27 4.84 -10.96 1.26
C LEU A 27 5.89 -11.94 1.73
N VAL A 28 6.09 -13.00 0.96
CA VAL A 28 7.03 -14.08 1.29
C VAL A 28 8.16 -14.09 0.27
N ASN A 29 9.40 -13.98 0.73
CA ASN A 29 10.56 -14.16 -0.15
C ASN A 29 10.97 -15.64 -0.19
N ASN A 30 10.49 -16.37 -1.20
CA ASN A 30 10.94 -17.75 -1.46
C ASN A 30 12.16 -17.82 -2.39
N CYS A 31 12.79 -16.70 -2.73
CA CYS A 31 14.01 -16.65 -3.52
C CYS A 31 15.24 -16.91 -2.63
N SER A 32 16.37 -17.30 -3.24
CA SER A 32 17.66 -17.48 -2.55
C SER A 32 18.40 -16.17 -2.28
N GLU A 33 17.90 -15.05 -2.81
CA GLU A 33 18.51 -13.72 -2.73
C GLU A 33 17.58 -12.73 -2.02
N PRO A 34 18.12 -11.67 -1.40
CA PRO A 34 17.29 -10.63 -0.81
C PRO A 34 16.51 -9.86 -1.89
N ILE A 35 15.27 -9.52 -1.55
CA ILE A 35 14.42 -8.65 -2.37
C ILE A 35 14.03 -7.41 -1.58
N TRP A 36 13.76 -6.30 -2.26
CA TRP A 36 13.24 -5.07 -1.63
C TRP A 36 11.84 -4.79 -2.17
N PRO A 37 10.78 -5.25 -1.48
CA PRO A 37 9.43 -5.04 -1.96
C PRO A 37 9.09 -3.55 -2.02
N ALA A 38 8.47 -3.18 -3.12
CA ALA A 38 8.02 -1.83 -3.42
C ALA A 38 6.50 -1.83 -3.55
N ILE A 39 5.86 -0.76 -3.07
CA ILE A 39 4.41 -0.59 -3.10
C ILE A 39 4.08 0.76 -3.70
N LYS A 40 3.16 0.79 -4.68
CA LYS A 40 2.56 2.01 -5.22
C LYS A 40 1.04 1.89 -5.16
N ASN A 41 0.38 2.96 -4.75
CA ASN A 41 -1.07 3.13 -4.74
C ASN A 41 -1.39 4.58 -5.12
N ASP A 42 -2.59 4.83 -5.66
CA ASP A 42 -3.06 6.17 -6.02
C ASP A 42 -3.65 6.94 -4.81
N GLY A 43 -3.58 6.36 -3.61
CA GLY A 43 -4.00 6.95 -2.34
C GLY A 43 -2.98 6.73 -1.23
N PRO A 44 -3.40 6.71 0.06
CA PRO A 44 -2.49 6.42 1.18
C PRO A 44 -1.68 5.15 0.93
N ILE A 45 -0.36 5.26 1.04
CA ILE A 45 0.56 4.18 0.67
C ILE A 45 0.96 3.43 1.94
N PRO A 46 0.65 2.13 2.06
CA PRO A 46 1.07 1.35 3.21
C PRO A 46 2.60 1.26 3.26
N ASN A 47 3.14 1.25 4.47
CA ASN A 47 4.58 1.19 4.75
C ASN A 47 5.39 2.22 3.94
N ASN A 48 4.82 3.40 3.67
CA ASN A 48 5.48 4.48 2.94
C ASN A 48 5.99 4.06 1.54
N GLY A 49 5.43 3.02 0.92
CA GLY A 49 5.79 2.60 -0.45
C GLY A 49 6.91 1.59 -0.58
N GLY A 50 7.37 0.99 0.52
CA GLY A 50 8.32 -0.12 0.50
C GLY A 50 8.94 -0.38 1.86
N PHE A 51 9.73 -1.45 1.98
CA PHE A 51 10.44 -1.80 3.22
C PHE A 51 11.85 -2.29 2.93
N GLY A 52 12.58 -2.55 4.01
CA GLY A 52 13.92 -3.13 3.98
C GLY A 52 13.98 -4.47 3.26
N PRO A 53 15.20 -4.98 3.03
CA PRO A 53 15.37 -6.23 2.32
C PRO A 53 14.64 -7.34 3.07
N LEU A 54 13.79 -8.04 2.34
CA LEU A 54 13.22 -9.30 2.76
C LEU A 54 14.23 -10.38 2.40
N GLN A 55 14.91 -10.93 3.41
CA GLN A 55 15.90 -11.99 3.23
C GLN A 55 15.23 -13.30 2.79
N PRO A 56 15.98 -14.26 2.24
CA PRO A 56 15.44 -15.58 1.89
C PRO A 56 14.66 -16.22 3.04
N GLY A 57 13.44 -16.68 2.74
CA GLY A 57 12.50 -17.28 3.68
C GLY A 57 11.77 -16.30 4.61
N GLN A 58 12.07 -14.99 4.55
CA GLN A 58 11.37 -14.01 5.38
C GLN A 58 9.98 -13.67 4.86
N VAL A 59 9.12 -13.29 5.81
CA VAL A 59 7.76 -12.86 5.56
C VAL A 59 7.58 -11.45 6.12
N GLN A 60 6.91 -10.59 5.36
CA GLN A 60 6.47 -9.27 5.81
C GLN A 60 5.00 -9.11 5.48
N SER A 61 4.20 -8.75 6.48
CA SER A 61 2.78 -8.50 6.28
C SER A 61 2.49 -7.01 6.21
N ILE A 62 1.52 -6.64 5.39
CA ILE A 62 0.94 -5.29 5.32
C ILE A 62 -0.56 -5.38 5.57
N SER A 63 -1.12 -4.35 6.21
CA SER A 63 -2.55 -4.24 6.44
C SER A 63 -3.10 -3.11 5.57
N VAL A 64 -4.12 -3.41 4.77
CA VAL A 64 -4.74 -2.48 3.81
C VAL A 64 -6.26 -2.53 3.96
N PRO A 65 -6.98 -1.44 3.67
CA PRO A 65 -8.44 -1.48 3.73
C PRO A 65 -9.01 -2.40 2.63
N SER A 66 -10.17 -3.02 2.88
CA SER A 66 -10.80 -3.98 1.97
C SER A 66 -11.26 -3.35 0.65
N ASN A 67 -11.42 -2.03 0.64
CA ASN A 67 -11.73 -1.24 -0.54
C ASN A 67 -10.47 -0.63 -1.18
N TRP A 68 -9.28 -1.21 -0.99
CA TRP A 68 -8.03 -0.72 -1.60
C TRP A 68 -8.10 -0.78 -3.14
N LYS A 69 -8.40 0.35 -3.80
CA LYS A 69 -8.94 0.34 -5.17
C LYS A 69 -7.93 0.27 -6.31
N SER A 70 -6.62 0.41 -6.10
CA SER A 70 -5.61 0.17 -7.15
C SER A 70 -4.20 0.26 -6.58
N ALA A 71 -3.52 -0.88 -6.48
CA ALA A 71 -2.15 -0.91 -6.03
C ALA A 71 -1.29 -1.90 -6.82
N ARG A 72 -0.01 -1.58 -6.90
CA ARG A 72 1.04 -2.45 -7.42
C ARG A 72 1.99 -2.77 -6.30
N ILE A 73 2.29 -4.05 -6.13
CA ILE A 73 3.35 -4.53 -5.26
C ILE A 73 4.32 -5.35 -6.13
N TRP A 74 5.62 -5.08 -6.04
CA TRP A 74 6.61 -5.79 -6.85
C TRP A 74 7.94 -5.93 -6.12
N PRO A 75 8.72 -6.99 -6.40
CA PRO A 75 10.07 -7.15 -5.86
C PRO A 75 11.07 -6.26 -6.62
N ARG A 76 12.05 -5.73 -5.89
CA ARG A 76 13.28 -5.15 -6.47
C ARG A 76 14.46 -6.04 -6.11
N THR A 77 15.44 -6.15 -7.01
CA THR A 77 16.63 -7.01 -6.79
C THR A 77 17.93 -6.26 -7.12
N GLY A 78 19.02 -6.65 -6.45
CA GLY A 78 20.35 -6.08 -6.69
C GLY A 78 20.41 -4.58 -6.39
N CYS A 79 19.79 -4.13 -5.29
CA CYS A 79 19.78 -2.71 -4.92
C CYS A 79 21.12 -2.30 -4.28
N GLY A 80 21.77 -1.27 -4.84
CA GLY A 80 22.96 -0.65 -4.25
C GLY A 80 22.63 0.33 -3.11
N GLU A 81 23.65 0.97 -2.52
CA GLU A 81 23.48 1.91 -1.39
C GLU A 81 22.60 3.13 -1.72
N ASN A 82 22.56 3.54 -2.99
CA ASN A 82 21.70 4.61 -3.49
C ASN A 82 20.29 4.14 -3.90
N MET A 83 19.93 2.89 -3.59
CA MET A 83 18.66 2.23 -3.94
C MET A 83 18.37 2.17 -5.45
N LEU A 84 19.40 2.30 -6.29
CA LEU A 84 19.34 1.84 -7.67
C LEU A 84 19.40 0.32 -7.68
N CYS A 85 18.32 -0.29 -8.14
CA CYS A 85 18.17 -1.73 -8.23
C CYS A 85 18.33 -2.16 -9.69
N VAL A 86 18.93 -3.33 -9.90
CA VAL A 86 19.10 -3.92 -11.25
C VAL A 86 17.74 -4.14 -11.90
N THR A 87 16.75 -4.58 -11.13
CA THR A 87 15.37 -4.76 -11.63
C THR A 87 14.35 -4.09 -10.71
N GLY A 88 13.24 -3.64 -11.30
CA GLY A 88 12.09 -3.09 -10.55
C GLY A 88 12.37 -1.76 -9.83
N SER A 89 13.48 -1.08 -10.10
CA SER A 89 13.78 0.21 -9.44
C SER A 89 12.66 1.22 -9.70
N CYS A 90 12.31 2.00 -8.68
CA CYS A 90 11.38 3.13 -8.76
C CYS A 90 12.11 4.48 -8.74
N GLY A 91 13.40 4.48 -9.10
CA GLY A 91 14.33 5.60 -8.94
C GLY A 91 15.33 5.35 -7.80
N ASN A 92 16.12 6.37 -7.47
CA ASN A 92 17.15 6.32 -6.41
C ASN A 92 16.54 6.54 -5.02
N VAL A 93 15.42 5.86 -4.74
CA VAL A 93 14.65 6.04 -3.52
C VAL A 93 14.32 4.71 -2.87
N PHE A 94 14.38 4.70 -1.54
CA PHE A 94 14.01 3.53 -0.76
C PHE A 94 12.49 3.28 -0.82
N PHE A 95 11.72 4.36 -0.74
CA PHE A 95 10.27 4.41 -0.67
C PHE A 95 9.68 4.78 -2.03
N CYS A 96 8.93 3.87 -2.65
CA CYS A 96 8.37 4.08 -3.99
C CYS A 96 7.05 4.87 -3.94
N LEU A 97 7.12 6.12 -3.51
CA LEU A 97 5.96 7.03 -3.48
C LEU A 97 5.51 7.43 -4.90
N TYR A 98 6.45 7.45 -5.85
CA TYR A 98 6.20 7.75 -7.25
C TYR A 98 6.98 6.76 -8.13
N SER A 99 6.29 6.01 -8.99
CA SER A 99 6.94 5.27 -10.09
C SER A 99 7.02 6.19 -11.29
N LYS A 100 8.22 6.48 -11.79
CA LYS A 100 8.46 7.05 -13.12
C LYS A 100 8.25 6.00 -14.24
N TYR A 101 7.24 5.16 -14.10
CA TYR A 101 6.78 4.19 -15.11
C TYR A 101 5.29 3.94 -14.90
#